data_AF-A0A5J4P842-F1
#
_entry.id   AF-A0A5J4P842-F1
#
_cell.length_a   1.000
_cell.length_b   1.000
_cell.length_c   1.000
_cell.angle_alpha   90.00
_cell.angle_beta   90.00
_cell.angle_gamma   90.00
#
_symmetry.space_group_name_H-M   'P 1'
#
loop_
_entity.id
_entity.type
_entity.pdbx_description
1 polymer ?
#
loop_
_entity_poly.entity_id
_entity_poly.type
_entity_poly.pdbx_seq_one_letter_code
_entity_poly.pdbx_strand_id
1 'polypeptide(L)'
;LKVEELPRLCNELRAKIIEELSHNPGHFGSNLGTVEMTVALHYVLNTPYDRIVWDVGHQAYGHKILTGRRDAFSTNRKFKGIRPFPSPEESEYDSFISGHASNSISAALGMAVAARHKGEKDRRIVAVIGDGSMSGGLAFEGLNNASSTPNNLLIIINDNDMSIDRSVGGMKQYFFNLTTSQRYNKLRFRVSKFFFKVGI
;
A
#
# COMPACT_ATOMS: atom_id res chain seq x y z
N LEU A 1 -5.12 -0.02 20.07
CA LEU A 1 -6.50 -0.50 19.78
C LEU A 1 -6.48 -2.02 19.88
N LYS A 2 -7.58 -2.63 20.33
CA LYS A 2 -7.77 -4.07 20.15
C LYS A 2 -8.21 -4.36 18.72
N VAL A 3 -8.06 -5.60 18.26
CA VAL A 3 -8.36 -6.01 16.88
C VAL A 3 -9.84 -5.76 16.53
N GLU A 4 -10.73 -5.91 17.50
CA GLU A 4 -12.18 -5.74 17.34
C GLU A 4 -12.58 -4.27 17.10
N GLU A 5 -11.69 -3.33 17.43
CA GLU A 5 -11.92 -1.89 17.25
C GLU A 5 -11.48 -1.40 15.86
N LEU A 6 -10.70 -2.19 15.12
CA LEU A 6 -10.19 -1.79 13.80
C LEU A 6 -11.29 -1.51 12.76
N PRO A 7 -12.39 -2.29 12.68
CA PRO A 7 -13.50 -1.96 11.77
C PRO A 7 -14.10 -0.58 12.04
N ARG A 8 -14.18 -0.18 13.31
CA ARG A 8 -14.64 1.17 13.69
C ARG A 8 -13.67 2.23 13.18
N LEU A 9 -12.36 2.02 13.39
CA LEU A 9 -11.33 2.94 12.87
C LEU A 9 -11.40 3.07 11.34
N CYS A 10 -11.61 1.97 10.62
CA CYS A 10 -11.80 2.00 9.16
C CYS A 10 -12.99 2.88 8.76
N ASN A 11 -14.11 2.78 9.47
CA ASN A 11 -15.29 3.62 9.21
C ASN A 11 -15.03 5.10 9.48
N GLU A 12 -14.37 5.42 10.59
CA GLU A 12 -13.99 6.80 10.93
C GLU A 12 -13.00 7.39 9.89
N LEU A 13 -12.03 6.59 9.46
CA LEU A 13 -11.06 6.99 8.44
C LEU A 13 -11.73 7.23 7.08
N ARG A 14 -12.64 6.33 6.68
CA ARG A 14 -13.44 6.47 5.47
C ARG A 14 -14.31 7.72 5.50
N ALA A 15 -15.01 7.97 6.60
CA ALA A 15 -15.81 9.17 6.78
C ALA A 15 -14.95 10.43 6.68
N LYS A 16 -13.76 10.44 7.30
CA LYS A 16 -12.83 11.56 7.22
C LYS A 16 -12.36 11.83 5.79
N ILE A 17 -12.02 10.79 5.03
CA ILE A 17 -11.61 10.93 3.62
C ILE A 17 -12.76 11.51 2.78
N ILE A 18 -14.00 11.05 2.99
CA ILE A 18 -15.18 11.55 2.27
C ILE A 18 -15.42 13.03 2.58
N GLU A 19 -15.38 13.41 3.86
CA GLU A 19 -15.55 14.80 4.31
C GLU A 19 -14.49 15.73 3.72
N GLU A 20 -13.22 15.32 3.73
CA GLU A 20 -12.14 16.16 3.20
C GLU A 20 -12.24 16.34 1.69
N LEU A 21 -12.57 15.26 0.97
CA LEU A 21 -12.66 15.29 -0.49
C LEU A 21 -13.95 15.93 -1.01
N SER A 22 -14.97 16.12 -0.17
CA SER A 22 -16.15 16.93 -0.54
C SER A 22 -15.85 18.43 -0.61
N HIS A 23 -14.82 18.90 0.11
CA HIS A 23 -14.41 20.30 0.13
C HIS A 23 -13.14 20.58 -0.69
N ASN A 24 -12.26 19.58 -0.82
CA ASN A 24 -10.97 19.72 -1.46
C ASN A 24 -10.68 18.53 -2.39
N PRO A 25 -10.96 18.66 -3.71
CA PRO A 25 -10.89 17.55 -4.65
C PRO A 25 -9.51 16.89 -4.71
N GLY A 26 -9.51 15.56 -4.81
CA GLY A 26 -8.31 14.73 -4.84
C GLY A 26 -8.63 13.31 -5.31
N HIS A 27 -7.75 12.37 -5.01
CA HIS A 27 -7.93 10.98 -5.43
C HIS A 27 -8.94 10.27 -4.52
N PHE A 28 -10.17 10.06 -4.99
CA PHE A 28 -11.24 9.52 -4.16
C PHE A 28 -11.27 7.98 -4.13
N GLY A 29 -11.52 7.35 -5.29
CA GLY A 29 -11.73 5.91 -5.40
C GLY A 29 -10.56 5.07 -4.91
N SER A 30 -9.33 5.47 -5.27
CA SER A 30 -8.10 4.79 -4.87
C SER A 30 -7.93 4.75 -3.35
N ASN A 31 -8.29 5.81 -2.63
CA ASN A 31 -8.16 5.87 -1.17
C ASN A 31 -9.26 5.12 -0.44
N LEU A 32 -10.49 5.11 -0.97
CA LEU A 32 -11.57 4.34 -0.36
C LEU A 32 -11.34 2.82 -0.46
N GLY A 33 -10.70 2.37 -1.53
CA GLY A 33 -10.33 0.97 -1.74
C GLY A 33 -9.18 0.48 -0.86
N THR A 34 -8.37 1.36 -0.29
CA THR A 34 -7.19 1.00 0.50
C THR A 34 -7.34 1.24 2.01
N VAL A 35 -8.50 1.67 2.50
CA VAL A 35 -8.73 1.99 3.93
C VAL A 35 -8.35 0.84 4.85
N GLU A 36 -8.94 -0.35 4.64
CA GLU A 36 -8.71 -1.51 5.50
C GLU A 36 -7.26 -2.00 5.42
N MET A 37 -6.68 -2.01 4.21
CA MET A 37 -5.27 -2.37 4.01
C MET A 37 -4.34 -1.41 4.75
N THR A 38 -4.62 -0.11 4.67
CA THR A 38 -3.81 0.92 5.32
C THR A 38 -3.86 0.80 6.83
N VAL A 39 -5.06 0.59 7.40
CA VAL A 39 -5.22 0.34 8.85
C VAL A 39 -4.47 -0.93 9.25
N ALA A 40 -4.61 -2.02 8.50
CA ALA A 40 -3.91 -3.27 8.79
C ALA A 40 -2.39 -3.09 8.75
N LEU A 41 -1.85 -2.41 7.74
CA LEU A 41 -0.42 -2.14 7.62
C LEU A 41 0.11 -1.36 8.83
N HIS A 42 -0.55 -0.28 9.22
CA HIS A 42 -0.13 0.50 10.40
C HIS A 42 -0.39 -0.20 11.73
N TYR A 43 -1.28 -1.19 11.76
CA TYR A 43 -1.51 -1.99 12.96
C TYR A 43 -0.43 -3.06 13.18
N VAL A 44 0.06 -3.67 12.10
CA VAL A 44 1.03 -4.78 12.18
C VAL A 44 2.49 -4.35 12.02
N LEU A 45 2.74 -3.21 11.38
CA LEU A 45 4.08 -2.68 11.16
C LEU A 45 4.43 -1.63 12.21
N ASN A 46 5.69 -1.63 12.64
CA ASN A 46 6.26 -0.62 13.52
C ASN A 46 6.80 0.55 12.69
N THR A 47 5.94 1.29 12.00
CA THR A 47 6.36 2.50 11.25
C THR A 47 6.69 3.63 12.22
N PRO A 48 7.78 4.41 12.02
CA PRO A 48 8.57 4.53 10.78
C PRO A 48 9.84 3.67 10.72
N TYR A 49 10.08 2.80 11.70
CA TYR A 49 11.20 1.85 11.64
C TYR A 49 11.02 0.90 10.45
N ASP A 50 9.85 0.25 10.39
CA ASP A 50 9.38 -0.44 9.20
C ASP A 50 9.03 0.56 8.11
N ARG A 51 9.26 0.17 6.86
CA ARG A 51 9.12 1.05 5.69
C ARG A 51 7.98 0.61 4.82
N ILE A 52 7.09 1.56 4.49
CA ILE A 52 6.04 1.39 3.50
C ILE A 52 6.34 2.34 2.34
N VAL A 53 6.45 1.78 1.13
CA VAL A 53 6.64 2.52 -0.12
C VAL A 53 5.33 2.46 -0.90
N TRP A 54 4.67 3.62 -1.06
CA TRP A 54 3.42 3.74 -1.80
C TRP A 54 3.68 4.12 -3.26
N ASP A 55 3.35 3.24 -4.20
CA ASP A 55 3.46 3.52 -5.63
C ASP A 55 2.48 4.62 -6.05
N VAL A 56 2.94 5.61 -6.83
CA VAL A 56 2.24 6.87 -7.17
C VAL A 56 1.88 7.74 -5.95
N GLY A 57 1.49 7.16 -4.81
CA GLY A 57 1.13 7.85 -3.58
C GLY A 57 -0.35 8.29 -3.51
N HIS A 58 -1.07 8.21 -4.61
CA HIS A 58 -2.47 8.63 -4.72
C HIS A 58 -3.46 7.77 -3.92
N GLN A 59 -3.02 6.65 -3.33
CA GLN A 59 -3.82 5.73 -2.50
C GLN A 59 -3.39 5.74 -1.02
N ALA A 60 -2.65 6.78 -0.61
CA ALA A 60 -2.01 6.90 0.70
C ALA A 60 -2.61 8.01 1.60
N TYR A 61 -3.84 8.47 1.34
CA TYR A 61 -4.49 9.47 2.22
C TYR A 61 -4.77 8.89 3.60
N GLY A 62 -5.21 7.62 3.66
CA GLY A 62 -5.36 6.91 4.92
C GLY A 62 -4.04 6.89 5.71
N HIS A 63 -2.93 6.66 5.01
CA HIS A 63 -1.59 6.62 5.60
C HIS A 63 -1.23 7.98 6.19
N LYS A 64 -1.42 9.07 5.43
CA LYS A 64 -1.18 10.43 5.93
C LYS A 64 -2.02 10.76 7.16
N ILE A 65 -3.33 10.49 7.11
CA ILE A 65 -4.25 10.77 8.21
C ILE A 65 -3.85 10.01 9.48
N LEU A 66 -3.49 8.73 9.38
CA LEU A 66 -3.10 7.90 10.52
C LEU A 66 -1.71 8.24 11.09
N THR A 67 -0.88 8.96 10.35
CA THR A 67 0.52 9.27 10.73
C THR A 67 0.69 10.75 11.09
N GLY A 68 -0.20 11.24 11.95
CA GLY A 68 -0.08 12.57 12.57
C GLY A 68 -0.55 13.74 11.71
N ARG A 69 -1.06 13.51 10.50
CA ARG A 69 -1.48 14.59 9.58
C ARG A 69 -3.00 14.75 9.45
N ARG A 70 -3.78 14.16 10.38
CA ARG A 70 -5.26 14.21 10.35
C ARG A 70 -5.81 15.64 10.31
N ASP A 71 -5.35 16.52 11.19
CA ASP A 71 -5.91 17.87 11.33
C ASP A 71 -5.44 18.81 10.19
N ALA A 72 -4.21 18.62 9.74
CA ALA A 72 -3.66 19.37 8.60
C ALA A 72 -4.16 18.86 7.24
N PHE A 73 -4.92 17.75 7.19
CA PHE A 73 -5.29 17.10 5.94
C PHE A 73 -6.16 17.97 5.03
N SER A 74 -6.94 18.90 5.61
CA SER A 74 -7.74 19.88 4.88
C SER A 74 -6.92 20.86 4.03
N THR A 75 -5.59 20.89 4.24
CA THR A 75 -4.63 21.67 3.45
C THR A 75 -4.01 20.87 2.30
N ASN A 76 -4.32 19.59 2.15
CA ASN A 76 -3.75 18.73 1.10
C ASN A 76 -3.89 19.37 -0.28
N ARG A 77 -2.83 19.36 -1.09
CA ARG A 77 -2.81 19.95 -2.45
C ARG A 77 -3.01 21.48 -2.49
N LYS A 78 -3.06 22.18 -1.35
CA LYS A 78 -3.08 23.64 -1.31
C LYS A 78 -1.66 24.18 -1.21
N PHE A 79 -1.43 25.38 -1.74
CA PHE A 79 -0.14 26.05 -1.59
C PHE A 79 0.22 26.20 -0.11
N LYS A 80 1.45 25.82 0.26
CA LYS A 80 1.95 25.75 1.65
C LYS A 80 1.20 24.78 2.58
N GLY A 81 0.32 23.92 2.05
CA GLY A 81 -0.29 22.82 2.77
C GLY A 81 0.51 21.52 2.65
N ILE A 82 -0.07 20.42 3.13
CA ILE A 82 0.55 19.10 2.95
C ILE A 82 0.56 18.70 1.47
N ARG A 83 1.60 17.95 1.08
CA ARG A 83 1.86 17.52 -0.30
C ARG A 83 0.81 16.51 -0.76
N PRO A 84 0.51 16.46 -2.07
CA PRO A 84 -0.44 15.52 -2.66
C PRO A 84 -0.10 14.05 -2.43
N PHE A 85 1.19 13.73 -2.35
CA PHE A 85 1.73 12.37 -2.29
C PHE A 85 2.73 12.25 -1.13
N PRO A 86 3.04 11.02 -0.65
CA PRO A 86 4.10 10.82 0.33
C PRO A 86 5.43 11.43 -0.10
N SER A 87 6.10 12.10 0.84
CA SER A 87 7.41 12.70 0.65
C SER A 87 8.22 12.65 1.95
N PRO A 88 9.47 12.14 1.93
CA PRO A 88 10.33 12.14 3.12
C PRO A 88 10.61 13.54 3.69
N GLU A 89 10.48 14.59 2.88
CA GLU A 89 10.60 15.99 3.33
C GLU A 89 9.38 16.46 4.15
N GLU A 90 8.24 15.77 4.06
CA GLU A 90 7.03 16.09 4.82
C GLU A 90 6.91 15.27 6.10
N SER A 91 7.28 13.99 6.07
CA SER A 91 7.05 13.07 7.19
C SER A 91 8.05 11.92 7.21
N GLU A 92 8.49 11.52 8.40
CA GLU A 92 9.35 10.33 8.60
C GLU A 92 8.67 9.00 8.23
N TYR A 93 7.33 9.00 8.18
CA TYR A 93 6.51 7.87 7.76
C TYR A 93 6.48 7.69 6.23
N ASP A 94 6.84 8.74 5.48
CA ASP A 94 6.86 8.72 4.02
C ASP A 94 8.22 8.22 3.55
N SER A 95 8.35 6.91 3.37
CA SER A 95 9.66 6.26 3.15
C SER A 95 10.36 6.63 1.83
N PHE A 96 9.59 7.05 0.82
CA PHE A 96 10.09 7.37 -0.52
C PHE A 96 9.21 8.46 -1.14
N ILE A 97 9.79 9.27 -2.03
CA ILE A 97 9.02 10.29 -2.76
C ILE A 97 8.14 9.63 -3.82
N SER A 98 6.82 9.77 -3.65
CA SER A 98 5.85 9.21 -4.59
C SER A 98 5.40 10.24 -5.63
N GLY A 99 4.88 9.76 -6.76
CA GLY A 99 4.23 10.59 -7.78
C GLY A 99 4.19 9.88 -9.13
N HIS A 100 5.35 9.40 -9.58
CA HIS A 100 5.45 8.52 -10.74
C HIS A 100 5.07 7.08 -10.37
N ALA A 101 4.54 6.35 -11.35
CA ALA A 101 4.13 4.96 -11.19
C ALA A 101 5.31 3.99 -11.37
N SER A 102 5.13 2.77 -10.86
CA SER A 102 5.97 1.58 -11.13
C SER A 102 7.34 1.57 -10.46
N ASN A 103 7.65 2.53 -9.58
CA ASN A 103 8.97 2.66 -8.94
C ASN A 103 9.04 2.05 -7.53
N SER A 104 7.90 1.70 -6.93
CA SER A 104 7.83 1.25 -5.54
C SER A 104 8.62 -0.02 -5.25
N ILE A 105 8.57 -1.01 -6.14
CA ILE A 105 9.24 -2.31 -5.95
C ILE A 105 10.76 -2.11 -5.90
N SER A 106 11.32 -1.38 -6.86
CA SER A 106 12.77 -1.13 -6.93
C SER A 106 13.25 -0.30 -5.73
N ALA A 107 12.50 0.74 -5.34
CA ALA A 107 12.83 1.54 -4.16
C ALA A 107 12.81 0.71 -2.87
N ALA A 108 11.76 -0.09 -2.68
CA ALA A 108 11.60 -0.96 -1.52
C ALA A 108 12.66 -2.08 -1.49
N LEU A 109 13.03 -2.64 -2.64
CA LEU A 109 14.11 -3.61 -2.74
C LEU A 109 15.43 -3.02 -2.25
N GLY A 110 15.77 -1.80 -2.68
CA GLY A 110 16.97 -1.11 -2.21
C GLY A 110 16.99 -0.94 -0.69
N MET A 111 15.86 -0.56 -0.09
CA MET A 111 15.72 -0.46 1.36
C MET A 111 15.89 -1.82 2.06
N ALA A 112 15.31 -2.89 1.51
CA ALA A 112 15.41 -4.24 2.07
C ALA A 112 16.84 -4.81 2.01
N VAL A 113 17.56 -4.57 0.91
CA VAL A 113 18.97 -4.95 0.78
C VAL A 113 19.84 -4.16 1.75
N ALA A 114 19.60 -2.85 1.89
CA ALA A 114 20.31 -2.01 2.84
C ALA A 114 20.10 -2.47 4.30
N ALA A 115 18.87 -2.78 4.68
CA ALA A 115 18.54 -3.30 6.01
C ALA A 115 19.30 -4.61 6.30
N ARG A 116 19.32 -5.53 5.32
CA ARG A 116 20.09 -6.78 5.41
C ARG A 116 21.58 -6.52 5.60
N HIS A 117 22.18 -5.60 4.84
CA HIS A 117 23.61 -5.26 4.98
C HIS A 117 23.95 -4.64 6.33
N LYS A 118 23.01 -3.91 6.93
CA LYS A 118 23.13 -3.37 8.29
C LYS A 118 22.90 -4.39 9.40
N GLY A 119 22.49 -5.62 9.06
CA GLY A 119 22.14 -6.64 10.05
C GLY A 119 20.79 -6.44 10.73
N GLU A 120 19.91 -5.58 10.17
CA GLU A 120 18.55 -5.33 10.67
C GLU A 120 17.64 -6.50 10.26
N LYS A 121 17.57 -7.55 11.09
CA LYS A 121 16.87 -8.81 10.74
C LYS A 121 15.34 -8.74 10.93
N ASP A 122 14.87 -7.83 11.76
CA ASP A 122 13.48 -7.66 12.15
C ASP A 122 12.74 -6.58 11.35
N ARG A 123 13.49 -5.70 10.67
CA ARG A 123 12.92 -4.65 9.82
C ARG A 123 12.09 -5.20 8.69
N ARG A 124 10.87 -4.69 8.57
CA ARG A 124 9.94 -5.01 7.48
C ARG A 124 9.90 -3.87 6.46
N ILE A 125 10.00 -4.25 5.19
CA ILE A 125 9.88 -3.33 4.07
C ILE A 125 8.73 -3.82 3.19
N VAL A 126 7.79 -2.91 2.90
CA VAL A 126 6.59 -3.20 2.13
C VAL A 126 6.49 -2.25 0.94
N ALA A 127 6.31 -2.79 -0.27
CA ALA A 127 5.91 -2.03 -1.45
C ALA A 127 4.41 -2.21 -1.69
N VAL A 128 3.66 -1.11 -1.80
CA VAL A 128 2.23 -1.13 -2.14
C VAL A 128 2.08 -0.57 -3.55
N ILE A 129 1.66 -1.42 -4.49
CA ILE A 129 1.56 -1.10 -5.92
C ILE A 129 0.17 -1.42 -6.45
N GLY A 130 -0.39 -0.57 -7.33
CA GLY A 130 -1.66 -0.87 -8.01
C GLY A 130 -1.46 -1.78 -9.22
N ASP A 131 -2.50 -2.51 -9.65
CA ASP A 131 -2.49 -3.32 -10.88
C ASP A 131 -2.16 -2.48 -12.14
N GLY A 132 -2.65 -1.23 -12.21
CA GLY A 132 -2.27 -0.29 -13.27
C GLY A 132 -0.76 -0.01 -13.31
N SER A 133 -0.15 0.27 -12.16
CA SER A 133 1.30 0.49 -12.04
C SER A 133 2.13 -0.77 -12.34
N MET A 134 1.58 -1.97 -12.12
CA MET A 134 2.26 -3.22 -12.48
C MET A 134 2.45 -3.39 -13.99
N SER A 135 1.75 -2.63 -14.83
CA SER A 135 1.93 -2.65 -16.29
C SER A 135 3.22 -1.95 -16.75
N GLY A 136 3.82 -1.09 -15.90
CA GLY A 136 5.04 -0.37 -16.25
C GLY A 136 6.28 -1.26 -16.22
N GLY A 137 7.16 -1.10 -17.22
CA GLY A 137 8.39 -1.91 -17.35
C GLY A 137 9.29 -1.88 -16.10
N LEU A 138 9.34 -0.75 -15.39
CA LEU A 138 10.11 -0.61 -14.15
C LEU A 138 9.60 -1.52 -13.02
N ALA A 139 8.29 -1.81 -12.97
CA ALA A 139 7.75 -2.74 -11.98
C ALA A 139 8.21 -4.18 -12.28
N PHE A 140 8.26 -4.57 -13.55
CA PHE A 140 8.78 -5.88 -13.97
C PHE A 140 10.28 -6.01 -13.72
N GLU A 141 11.05 -4.96 -14.01
CA GLU A 141 12.48 -4.91 -13.70
C GLU A 141 12.71 -5.07 -12.19
N GLY A 142 11.98 -4.30 -11.37
CA GLY A 142 12.03 -4.38 -9.92
C GLY A 142 11.70 -5.78 -9.40
N LEU A 143 10.69 -6.44 -9.97
CA LEU A 143 10.31 -7.81 -9.59
C LEU A 143 11.40 -8.83 -9.97
N ASN A 144 12.00 -8.68 -11.15
CA ASN A 144 13.11 -9.52 -11.60
C ASN A 144 14.36 -9.35 -10.73
N ASN A 145 14.66 -8.11 -10.31
CA ASN A 145 15.77 -7.84 -9.40
C ASN A 145 15.49 -8.38 -7.99
N ALA A 146 14.23 -8.30 -7.53
CA ALA A 146 13.81 -8.82 -6.23
C ALA A 146 13.86 -10.35 -6.17
N SER A 147 13.67 -11.06 -7.29
CA SER A 147 13.74 -12.53 -7.33
C SER A 147 15.18 -13.05 -7.30
N SER A 148 16.12 -12.29 -7.86
CA SER A 148 17.54 -12.66 -7.97
C SER A 148 18.40 -12.18 -6.79
N THR A 149 17.91 -11.20 -6.02
CA THR A 149 18.67 -10.61 -4.91
C THR A 149 18.09 -11.06 -3.56
N PRO A 150 18.88 -11.67 -2.65
CA PRO A 150 18.38 -12.08 -1.34
C PRO A 150 17.86 -10.89 -0.49
N ASN A 151 16.55 -10.85 -0.22
CA ASN A 151 15.89 -9.74 0.48
C ASN A 151 14.75 -10.23 1.41
N ASN A 152 14.15 -9.30 2.17
CA ASN A 152 12.96 -9.51 3.00
C ASN A 152 11.87 -8.47 2.64
N LEU A 153 11.55 -8.38 1.35
CA LEU A 153 10.55 -7.46 0.81
C LEU A 153 9.17 -8.12 0.74
N LEU A 154 8.15 -7.44 1.26
CA LEU A 154 6.75 -7.78 0.99
C LEU A 154 6.21 -6.86 -0.12
N ILE A 155 5.68 -7.45 -1.19
CA ILE A 155 5.00 -6.70 -2.26
C ILE A 155 3.50 -6.95 -2.12
N ILE A 156 2.72 -5.89 -1.98
CA ILE A 156 1.26 -5.91 -1.95
C ILE A 156 0.75 -5.28 -3.24
N ILE A 157 0.03 -6.07 -4.01
CA ILE A 157 -0.67 -5.61 -5.22
C ILE A 157 -2.10 -5.27 -4.83
N ASN A 158 -2.46 -3.98 -4.93
CA ASN A 158 -3.84 -3.51 -4.85
C ASN A 158 -4.50 -3.70 -6.21
N ASP A 159 -5.06 -4.89 -6.42
CA ASP A 159 -5.78 -5.25 -7.65
C ASP A 159 -7.26 -4.86 -7.54
N ASN A 160 -7.64 -3.79 -8.24
CA ASN A 160 -9.02 -3.30 -8.29
C ASN A 160 -9.56 -3.23 -9.73
N ASP A 161 -8.90 -3.91 -10.69
CA ASP A 161 -9.19 -3.91 -12.13
C ASP A 161 -9.14 -2.53 -12.81
N MET A 162 -8.56 -1.52 -12.15
CA MET A 162 -8.62 -0.11 -12.53
C MET A 162 -7.25 0.59 -12.44
N SER A 163 -6.93 1.35 -13.48
CA SER A 163 -5.89 2.38 -13.45
C SER A 163 -6.55 3.74 -13.16
N ILE A 164 -6.50 4.71 -14.08
CA ILE A 164 -7.46 5.83 -14.09
C ILE A 164 -8.75 5.36 -14.79
N ASP A 165 -8.58 4.78 -15.98
CA ASP A 165 -9.58 3.97 -16.66
C ASP A 165 -9.32 2.47 -16.42
N ARG A 166 -10.17 1.59 -16.95
CA ARG A 166 -10.01 0.14 -16.80
C ARG A 166 -8.59 -0.29 -17.16
N SER A 167 -7.98 -1.10 -16.31
CA SER A 167 -6.67 -1.67 -16.58
C SER A 167 -6.69 -2.49 -17.88
N VAL A 168 -5.57 -2.49 -18.61
CA VAL A 168 -5.39 -3.19 -19.91
C VAL A 168 -4.13 -4.06 -19.87
N GLY A 169 -4.01 -5.03 -20.78
CA GLY A 169 -2.84 -5.89 -20.93
C GLY A 169 -2.98 -7.29 -20.34
N GLY A 170 -2.02 -8.18 -20.66
CA GLY A 170 -2.08 -9.61 -20.32
C GLY A 170 -2.05 -9.93 -18.82
N MET A 171 -1.41 -9.07 -18.02
CA MET A 171 -1.38 -9.22 -16.55
C MET A 171 -2.75 -9.09 -15.92
N LYS A 172 -3.63 -8.21 -16.43
CA LYS A 172 -5.01 -8.13 -15.97
C LYS A 172 -5.74 -9.45 -16.18
N GLN A 173 -5.64 -10.03 -17.38
CA GLN A 173 -6.31 -11.30 -17.67
C GLN A 173 -5.78 -12.44 -16.77
N TYR A 174 -4.48 -12.40 -16.46
CA TYR A 174 -3.85 -13.34 -15.53
C TYR A 174 -4.36 -13.15 -14.08
N PHE A 175 -4.41 -11.91 -13.58
CA PHE A 175 -4.95 -11.62 -12.24
C PHE A 175 -6.44 -11.91 -12.15
N PHE A 176 -7.23 -11.52 -13.15
CA PHE A 176 -8.65 -11.88 -13.26
C PHE A 176 -8.86 -13.40 -13.19
N ASN A 177 -8.04 -14.20 -13.86
CA ASN A 177 -8.13 -15.65 -13.79
C ASN A 177 -7.74 -16.20 -12.40
N LEU A 178 -6.76 -15.59 -11.73
CA LEU A 178 -6.38 -15.94 -10.36
C LEU A 178 -7.48 -15.59 -9.34
N THR A 179 -8.06 -14.39 -9.42
CA THR A 179 -9.12 -13.91 -8.51
C THR A 179 -10.45 -14.60 -8.77
N THR A 180 -10.80 -14.86 -10.03
CA THR A 180 -12.07 -15.49 -10.46
C THR A 180 -12.09 -17.00 -10.30
N SER A 181 -10.96 -17.65 -9.98
CA SER A 181 -10.93 -19.06 -9.59
C SER A 181 -11.53 -19.25 -8.18
N GLN A 182 -12.83 -18.99 -8.05
CA GLN A 182 -13.63 -19.08 -6.83
C GLN A 182 -13.37 -20.36 -6.04
N ARG A 183 -13.12 -21.49 -6.73
CA ARG A 183 -12.76 -22.78 -6.08
C ARG A 183 -11.39 -22.76 -5.40
N TYR A 184 -10.36 -22.21 -6.03
CA TYR A 184 -9.02 -22.14 -5.46
C TYR A 184 -8.96 -21.16 -4.28
N ASN A 185 -9.57 -19.97 -4.42
CA ASN A 185 -9.63 -18.99 -3.34
C ASN A 185 -10.43 -19.50 -2.14
N LYS A 186 -11.56 -20.20 -2.38
CA LYS A 186 -12.36 -20.81 -1.31
C LYS A 186 -11.63 -21.97 -0.62
N LEU A 187 -10.84 -22.76 -1.36
CA LEU A 187 -9.98 -23.80 -0.80
C LEU A 187 -8.85 -23.18 0.04
N ARG A 188 -8.10 -22.23 -0.51
CA ARG A 188 -7.02 -21.50 0.17
C ARG A 188 -7.52 -20.85 1.45
N PHE A 189 -8.67 -20.18 1.42
CA PHE A 189 -9.24 -19.53 2.59
C PHE A 189 -9.66 -20.54 3.66
N ARG A 190 -10.25 -21.67 3.25
CA ARG A 190 -10.65 -22.74 4.18
C ARG A 190 -9.43 -23.40 4.83
N VAL A 191 -8.36 -23.60 4.07
CA VAL A 191 -7.07 -24.14 4.55
C VAL A 191 -6.38 -23.15 5.48
N SER A 192 -6.31 -21.87 5.12
CA SER A 192 -5.76 -20.82 6.00
C SER A 192 -6.53 -20.70 7.32
N LYS A 193 -7.87 -20.75 7.26
CA LYS A 193 -8.71 -20.71 8.46
C LYS A 193 -8.57 -21.97 9.32
N PHE A 194 -8.28 -23.11 8.70
CA PHE A 194 -7.95 -24.34 9.40
C PHE A 194 -6.62 -24.20 10.13
N PHE A 195 -5.54 -23.82 9.44
CA PHE A 195 -4.21 -23.62 10.05
C PHE A 195 -4.26 -22.65 11.24
N PHE A 196 -4.92 -21.50 11.07
CA PHE A 196 -5.13 -20.54 12.15
C PHE A 196 -5.86 -21.13 13.36
N LYS A 197 -6.76 -22.09 13.15
CA LYS A 197 -7.51 -22.78 14.20
C LYS A 197 -6.70 -23.89 14.89
N VAL A 198 -5.72 -24.47 14.20
CA VAL A 198 -4.81 -25.50 14.77
C VAL A 198 -3.53 -24.87 15.35
N GLY A 199 -3.39 -23.53 15.32
CA GLY A 199 -2.27 -22.82 15.92
C GLY A 199 -0.95 -22.96 15.14
N ILE A 200 -1.05 -23.25 13.84
CA ILE A 200 0.06 -23.25 12.88
C ILE A 200 -0.13 -22.05 11.95
#